data_AF-W1Y2K9-F1
#
_entry.id   AF-W1Y2K9-F1
#
_cell.length_a   1.000
_cell.length_b   1.000
_cell.length_c   1.000
_cell.angle_alpha   90.00
_cell.angle_beta   90.00
_cell.angle_gamma   90.00
#
_symmetry.space_group_name_H-M   'P 1'
#
loop_
_entity.id
_entity.type
_entity.pdbx_description
1 polymer ?
#
loop_
_entity_poly.entity_id
_entity_poly.type
_entity_poly.pdbx_seq_one_letter_code
_entity_poly.pdbx_strand_id
1 'polypeptide(L)' 'GKLQLTVTQQLGRTSTLYLSGSHQTYWGTNNVDEQFQAGLNTAFEDINWTLSYSLTKNAWQKGRDQM' A
#
# COMPACT_ATOMS: atom_id res chain seq x y z
N GLY A 1 -17.06 -6.00 5.18
CA GLY A 1 -15.98 -6.80 5.79
C GLY A 1 -14.63 -6.20 5.46
N LYS A 2 -13.57 -6.50 6.23
CA LYS A 2 -12.21 -6.01 5.95
C LYS A 2 -11.35 -7.13 5.34
N LEU A 3 -10.77 -6.88 4.18
CA LEU A 3 -9.74 -7.71 3.58
C LEU A 3 -8.40 -7.00 3.78
N GLN A 4 -7.39 -7.70 4.25
CA GLN A 4 -6.02 -7.20 4.35
C GLN A 4 -5.10 -8.26 3.76
N LEU A 5 -4.20 -7.82 2.90
CA LEU A 5 -3.27 -8.67 2.20
C LEU A 5 -1.89 -8.04 2.35
N THR A 6 -0.96 -8.76 2.97
CA THR A 6 0.42 -8.32 3.11
C THR A 6 1.33 -9.40 2.56
N VAL A 7 2.16 -9.04 1.60
CA VAL A 7 3.14 -9.89 0.95
C VAL A 7 4.50 -9.28 1.19
N THR A 8 5.36 -10.00 1.90
CA THR A 8 6.76 -9.62 2.09
C THR A 8 7.63 -10.64 1.40
N GLN A 9 8.42 -10.19 0.43
CA GLN A 9 9.33 -11.03 -0.33
C GLN A 9 10.74 -10.51 -0.17
N GLN A 10 11.62 -11.36 0.36
CA GLN A 10 13.04 -11.07 0.40
C GLN A 10 13.64 -11.30 -1.00
N LEU A 11 14.27 -10.27 -1.56
CA LEU A 11 14.93 -10.28 -2.85
C LEU A 11 16.44 -10.30 -2.62
N GLY A 12 16.99 -11.50 -2.39
CA GLY A 12 18.42 -11.69 -2.13
C GLY A 12 18.82 -11.38 -0.69
N ARG A 13 20.07 -10.92 -0.49
CA ARG A 13 20.59 -10.57 0.85
C ARG A 13 20.44 -9.08 1.18
N THR A 14 20.31 -8.27 0.15
CA THR A 14 20.38 -6.81 0.24
C THR A 14 19.03 -6.15 0.02
N SER A 15 18.02 -6.80 -0.58
CA SER A 15 16.72 -6.16 -0.85
C SER A 15 15.54 -6.92 -0.24
N THR A 16 14.53 -6.19 0.22
CA THR A 16 13.27 -6.69 0.76
C THR A 16 12.14 -5.87 0.16
N LEU A 17 11.23 -6.54 -0.53
CA LEU A 17 10.01 -5.94 -1.06
C LEU A 17 8.86 -6.27 -0.11
N TYR A 18 8.08 -5.27 0.25
CA TYR A 18 6.82 -5.42 0.96
C TYR A 18 5.70 -4.79 0.16
N LEU A 19 4.62 -5.52 -0.05
CA LEU A 19 3.36 -5.02 -0.55
C LEU A 19 2.31 -5.27 0.54
N SER A 20 1.49 -4.28 0.81
CA SER A 20 0.38 -4.34 1.74
C SER A 20 -0.82 -3.66 1.11
N GLY A 21 -1.95 -4.34 1.07
CA GLY A 21 -3.21 -3.84 0.59
C GLY A 21 -4.28 -4.07 1.64
N SER A 22 -5.17 -3.11 1.85
CA SER A 22 -6.39 -3.30 2.62
C SER A 22 -7.58 -2.79 1.83
N HIS A 23 -8.67 -3.55 1.92
CA HIS A 23 -9.92 -3.29 1.24
C HIS A 23 -11.05 -3.47 2.24
N GLN A 24 -11.60 -2.36 2.71
CA GLN A 24 -12.67 -2.36 3.72
C GLN A 24 -14.00 -1.98 3.08
N THR A 25 -14.93 -2.94 3.09
CA THR A 25 -16.30 -2.74 2.62
C THR A 25 -17.23 -2.52 3.81
N TYR A 26 -18.04 -1.48 3.76
CA TYR A 26 -19.05 -1.19 4.78
C TYR A 26 -20.41 -1.72 4.31
N TRP A 27 -21.15 -2.37 5.21
CA TRP A 27 -22.49 -2.87 4.91
C TRP A 27 -23.47 -1.69 4.83
N GLY A 28 -24.21 -1.57 3.72
CA GLY A 28 -25.21 -0.51 3.52
C GLY A 28 -24.70 0.77 2.84
N THR A 29 -23.44 0.82 2.39
CA THR A 29 -22.92 1.93 1.57
C THR A 29 -22.01 1.35 0.48
N ASN A 30 -22.10 1.83 -0.76
CA ASN A 30 -21.21 1.43 -1.86
C ASN A 30 -19.78 2.00 -1.73
N ASN A 31 -19.40 2.37 -0.50
CA ASN A 31 -18.18 3.05 -0.15
C ASN A 31 -17.15 1.99 0.24
N VAL A 32 -16.05 2.02 -0.49
CA VAL A 32 -14.95 1.09 -0.35
C VAL A 32 -13.71 1.91 -0.07
N ASP A 33 -13.08 1.67 1.08
CA ASP A 33 -11.77 2.22 1.37
C ASP A 33 -10.71 1.21 0.92
N GLU A 34 -9.90 1.63 -0.04
CA GLU A 34 -8.80 0.85 -0.60
C GLU A 34 -7.49 1.53 -0.20
N GLN A 35 -6.65 0.85 0.55
CA GLN A 35 -5.30 1.32 0.84
C GLN A 35 -4.32 0.34 0.26
N PHE A 36 -3.39 0.84 -0.53
CA PHE A 36 -2.32 0.04 -1.10
C PHE A 36 -1.00 0.70 -0.75
N GLN A 37 -0.08 -0.07 -0.22
CA GLN A 37 1.25 0.36 0.18
C GLN A 37 2.22 -0.64 -0.40
N ALA A 38 3.13 -0.15 -1.22
CA ALA A 38 4.27 -0.92 -1.68
C ALA A 38 5.52 -0.24 -1.15
N GLY A 39 6.49 -1.02 -0.74
CA GLY A 39 7.80 -0.48 -0.49
C GLY A 39 8.90 -1.49 -0.68
N LEU A 40 10.05 -0.96 -0.97
CA LEU A 40 11.26 -1.70 -1.28
C LEU A 40 12.35 -1.14 -0.40
N ASN A 41 12.92 -1.99 0.43
CA ASN A 41 14.06 -1.67 1.26
C ASN A 41 15.28 -2.39 0.71
N THR A 42 16.30 -1.64 0.31
CA THR A 42 17.59 -2.19 -0.14
C THR A 42 18.71 -1.68 0.75
N ALA A 43 19.38 -2.57 1.47
CA ALA A 43 20.61 -2.30 2.19
C ALA A 43 21.79 -2.63 1.26
N PHE A 44 22.56 -1.63 0.85
CA PHE A 44 23.80 -1.85 0.10
C PHE A 44 24.97 -1.32 0.94
N GLU A 45 25.86 -2.25 1.35
CA GLU A 45 26.93 -2.01 2.34
C GLU A 45 26.40 -1.35 3.63
N ASP A 46 26.64 -0.05 3.78
CA ASP A 46 26.30 0.75 4.96
C ASP A 46 25.06 1.65 4.74
N ILE A 47 24.52 1.67 3.50
CA ILE A 47 23.45 2.60 3.11
C ILE A 47 22.14 1.85 2.88
N ASN A 48 21.11 2.24 3.62
CA ASN A 48 19.74 1.75 3.46
C ASN A 48 18.92 2.67 2.55
N TRP A 49 18.50 2.12 1.41
CA TRP A 49 17.57 2.72 0.46
C TRP A 49 16.17 2.20 0.71
N THR A 50 15.33 3.00 1.35
CA THR A 50 13.91 2.70 1.49
C THR A 50 13.11 3.51 0.49
N LEU A 51 12.44 2.84 -0.42
CA LEU A 51 11.43 3.41 -1.28
C LEU A 51 10.06 2.98 -0.77
N SER A 52 9.19 3.92 -0.43
CA SER A 52 7.82 3.66 -0.02
C SER A 52 6.85 4.40 -0.92
N TYR A 53 5.86 3.68 -1.43
CA TYR A 53 4.77 4.20 -2.23
C TYR A 53 3.44 3.82 -1.57
N SER A 54 2.67 4.82 -1.14
CA SER A 54 1.35 4.63 -0.56
C SER A 54 0.29 5.25 -1.47
N LEU A 55 -0.64 4.43 -1.92
CA LEU A 55 -1.84 4.83 -2.62
C LEU A 55 -3.03 4.57 -1.69
N THR A 56 -3.57 5.65 -1.13
CA THR A 56 -4.78 5.57 -0.31
C THR A 56 -5.93 6.12 -1.11
N LYS A 57 -6.87 5.25 -1.48
CA LYS A 57 -8.10 5.61 -2.18
C LYS A 57 -9.25 5.47 -1.19
N ASN A 58 -9.59 6.61 -0.59
CA ASN A 58 -10.74 6.68 0.31
C ASN A 58 -12.04 6.72 -0.50
N ALA A 59 -13.07 6.04 0.01
CA ALA A 59 -14.38 5.96 -0.62
C ALA A 59 -15.04 7.34 -0.86
N TRP A 60 -14.61 8.34 -0.08
CA TRP A 60 -15.13 9.70 -0.10
C TRP A 60 -14.36 10.65 -1.02
N GLN A 61 -13.25 10.22 -1.63
CA GLN A 61 -12.50 11.00 -2.62
C GLN A 61 -12.80 10.51 -4.04
N LYS A 62 -14.03 10.75 -4.48
CA LYS A 62 -14.42 10.76 -5.91
C LYS A 62 -14.72 12.20 -6.40
N GLY A 63 -14.25 13.21 -5.66
CA GLY A 63 -14.27 14.60 -6.09
C GLY A 63 -13.10 14.83 -7.04
N ARG A 64 -13.36 14.73 -8.36
CA ARG A 64 -12.57 15.47 -9.35
C ARG A 64 -12.63 16.93 -8.93
N ASP A 65 -11.54 17.46 -8.43
CA ASP A 65 -11.36 18.91 -8.38
C ASP A 65 -11.11 19.34 -9.85
N GLN A 66 -12.20 19.73 -10.52
CA GLN A 66 -12.12 20.51 -11.74
C GLN A 66 -12.42 21.95 -11.33
N MET A 67 -11.33 22.70 -11.17
CA MET A 67 -11.34 24.16 -11.19
C MET A 67 -11.67 24.68 -12.58
#